data_AF-A0AA95GU01-F1
#
_entry.id   AF-A0AA95GU01-F1
#
_cell.length_a   1.000
_cell.length_b   1.000
_cell.length_c   1.000
_cell.angle_alpha   90.00
_cell.angle_beta   90.00
_cell.angle_gamma   90.00
#
_symmetry.space_group_name_H-M   'P 1'
#
loop_
_entity.id
_entity.type
_entity.pdbx_description
1 polymer ?
#
loop_
_entity_poly.entity_id
_entity_poly.type
_entity_poly.pdbx_seq_one_letter_code
_entity_poly.pdbx_strand_id
1 'polypeptide(L)'
;MTNKHALTNTLIHSVNTLQNNAGEINRRKTGIYRNEGLPINARVNGLIKAAKCRTVIFNKDKENPDNQCLLGFIEYLREHNKRFVNLIFYLANIDNKKHHFKFDEFNKQEKQAIINALFQLQVLVALIPKDIAPL
;
A
#
# COMPACT_ATOMS: atom_id res chain seq x y z
N MET A 1 45.17 18.57 16.55
CA MET A 1 44.34 17.49 17.14
C MET A 1 43.02 18.09 17.65
N THR A 2 42.09 18.42 16.75
CA THR A 2 40.89 19.21 17.09
C THR A 2 39.77 18.96 16.07
N ASN A 3 39.20 17.75 16.05
CA ASN A 3 38.05 17.48 15.17
C ASN A 3 37.04 16.45 15.73
N LYS A 4 37.48 15.56 16.63
CA LYS A 4 36.56 14.58 17.24
C LYS A 4 35.54 15.22 18.18
N HIS A 5 35.95 16.20 18.98
CA HIS A 5 35.07 16.90 19.93
C HIS A 5 34.05 17.83 19.28
N ALA A 6 34.39 18.42 18.13
CA ALA A 6 33.46 19.26 17.37
C ALA A 6 32.32 18.42 16.78
N LEU A 7 32.65 17.26 16.20
CA LEU A 7 31.67 16.34 15.62
C LEU A 7 30.71 15.77 16.66
N THR A 8 31.19 15.40 17.86
CA THR A 8 30.31 14.91 18.94
C THR A 8 29.35 15.99 19.43
N ASN A 9 29.81 17.24 19.57
CA ASN A 9 28.96 18.34 20.02
C ASN A 9 27.87 18.68 19.00
N THR A 10 28.18 18.64 17.70
CA THR A 10 27.20 18.85 16.61
C THR A 10 26.16 17.73 16.55
N LEU A 11 26.57 16.48 16.80
CA LEU A 11 25.65 15.33 16.86
C LEU A 11 24.71 15.43 18.07
N ILE A 12 25.23 15.78 19.24
CA ILE A 12 24.43 15.98 20.46
C ILE A 12 23.42 17.12 20.25
N HIS A 13 23.83 18.22 19.62
CA HIS A 13 22.93 19.34 19.35
C HIS A 13 21.82 18.97 18.35
N SER A 14 22.15 18.21 17.31
CA SER A 14 21.19 17.67 16.33
C SER A 14 20.18 16.71 16.97
N VAL A 15 20.63 15.85 17.89
CA VAL A 15 19.74 14.91 18.60
C VAL A 15 18.79 15.67 19.55
N ASN A 16 19.30 16.67 20.28
CA ASN A 16 18.49 17.47 21.19
C ASN A 16 17.45 18.33 20.44
N THR A 17 17.79 18.87 19.26
CA THR A 17 16.82 19.59 18.42
C THR A 17 15.73 18.68 17.87
N LEU A 18 16.05 17.43 17.50
CA LEU A 18 15.05 16.43 17.09
C LEU A 18 14.15 15.99 18.25
N GLN A 19 14.67 15.88 19.47
CA GLN A 19 13.89 15.54 20.66
C GLN A 19 12.98 16.70 21.11
N ASN A 20 13.45 17.94 21.00
CA ASN A 20 12.65 19.12 21.37
C ASN A 20 11.55 19.42 20.34
N ASN A 21 11.78 19.11 19.05
CA ASN A 21 10.75 19.21 18.00
C ASN A 21 9.72 18.08 18.03
N ALA A 22 9.92 17.03 18.84
CA ALA A 22 8.91 16.00 19.08
C ALA A 22 7.81 16.45 20.06
N GLY A 23 7.99 17.63 20.67
CA GLY A 23 7.19 18.13 21.78
C GLY A 23 6.12 19.14 21.43
N GLU A 24 5.55 19.18 20.21
CA GLU A 24 4.37 20.05 19.96
C GLU A 24 3.49 19.60 18.78
N ILE A 25 3.24 18.30 18.64
CA ILE A 25 2.11 17.86 17.80
C ILE A 25 0.85 18.06 18.63
N ASN A 26 0.19 19.20 18.43
CA ASN A 26 -1.14 19.56 18.91
C ASN A 26 -2.08 18.34 18.92
N ARG A 27 -2.22 17.70 20.08
CA ARG A 27 -3.16 16.59 20.31
C ARG A 27 -4.57 17.15 20.32
N ARG A 28 -5.20 17.28 19.15
CA ARG A 28 -6.66 17.37 19.07
C ARG A 28 -7.21 16.06 19.65
N LYS A 29 -7.88 16.14 20.80
CA LYS A 29 -8.59 15.03 21.44
C LYS A 29 -9.81 14.66 20.61
N THR A 30 -9.59 13.98 19.51
CA THR A 30 -10.57 13.10 18.91
C THR A 30 -10.47 11.78 19.70
N GLY A 31 -11.43 11.48 20.58
CA GLY A 31 -11.51 10.20 21.33
C GLY A 31 -11.86 9.04 20.40
N ILE A 32 -10.93 8.67 19.53
CA ILE A 32 -11.23 8.24 18.16
C ILE A 32 -10.09 7.30 17.69
N TYR A 33 -10.44 6.34 16.81
CA TYR A 33 -9.62 5.26 16.22
C TYR A 33 -8.09 5.37 16.37
N ARG A 34 -7.45 4.29 16.86
CA ARG A 34 -5.99 4.15 16.96
C ARG A 34 -5.48 2.99 16.10
N ASN A 35 -4.75 3.31 15.02
CA ASN A 35 -3.91 2.33 14.32
C ASN A 35 -2.54 2.26 15.02
N GLU A 36 -2.33 1.24 15.86
CA GLU A 36 -1.06 1.04 16.58
C GLU A 36 -0.02 0.23 15.79
N GLY A 37 -0.26 -0.04 14.51
CA GLY A 37 0.68 -0.77 13.67
C GLY A 37 1.37 0.09 12.60
N LEU A 38 2.08 -0.59 11.70
CA LEU A 38 2.85 0.06 10.63
C LEU A 38 1.98 1.00 9.76
N PRO A 39 2.56 2.06 9.18
CA PRO A 39 1.89 2.91 8.19
C PRO A 39 1.35 2.09 7.02
N ILE A 40 0.26 2.56 6.39
CA ILE A 40 -0.40 1.89 5.25
C ILE A 40 0.63 1.50 4.18
N ASN A 41 1.50 2.43 3.79
CA ASN A 41 2.53 2.18 2.77
C ASN A 41 3.50 1.07 3.17
N ALA A 42 3.88 0.97 4.44
CA ALA A 42 4.76 -0.09 4.92
C ALA A 42 4.07 -1.47 4.86
N ARG A 43 2.77 -1.53 5.15
CA ARG A 43 1.98 -2.77 5.02
C ARG A 43 1.82 -3.19 3.55
N VAL A 44 1.49 -2.25 2.67
CA VAL A 44 1.40 -2.48 1.22
C VAL A 44 2.75 -2.98 0.69
N ASN A 45 3.85 -2.34 1.07
CA ASN A 45 5.20 -2.79 0.70
C ASN A 45 5.51 -4.20 1.20
N GLY A 46 5.04 -4.57 2.40
CA GLY A 46 5.14 -5.93 2.92
C GLY A 46 4.42 -6.95 2.03
N LEU A 47 3.18 -6.66 1.63
CA LEU A 47 2.41 -7.50 0.70
C LEU A 47 3.09 -7.64 -0.66
N ILE A 48 3.59 -6.52 -1.22
CA ILE A 48 4.32 -6.55 -2.50
C ILE A 48 5.57 -7.42 -2.40
N LYS A 49 6.36 -7.29 -1.32
CA LYS A 49 7.54 -8.13 -1.09
C LYS A 49 7.16 -9.61 -1.00
N ALA A 50 6.12 -9.93 -0.23
CA ALA A 50 5.62 -11.30 -0.10
C ALA A 50 5.16 -11.89 -1.45
N ALA A 51 4.44 -11.10 -2.26
CA ALA A 51 3.99 -11.52 -3.59
C ALA A 51 5.15 -11.75 -4.57
N LYS A 52 6.18 -10.90 -4.51
CA LYS A 52 7.43 -11.10 -5.27
C LYS A 52 8.14 -12.39 -4.84
N CYS A 53 8.27 -12.64 -3.53
CA CYS A 53 8.83 -13.90 -3.03
C CYS A 53 8.03 -15.12 -3.50
N ARG A 54 6.69 -15.05 -3.45
CA ARG A 54 5.83 -16.12 -3.96
C ARG A 54 6.07 -16.38 -5.45
N THR A 55 6.25 -15.33 -6.24
CA THR A 55 6.58 -15.46 -7.67
C THR A 55 7.90 -16.19 -7.88
N VAL A 56 8.95 -15.82 -7.14
CA VAL A 56 10.27 -16.44 -7.29
C VAL A 56 10.28 -17.93 -6.89
N ILE A 57 9.52 -18.29 -5.85
CA ILE A 57 9.53 -19.65 -5.27
C ILE A 57 8.57 -20.60 -5.99
N PHE A 58 7.38 -20.13 -6.37
CA PHE A 58 6.29 -21.01 -6.80
C PHE A 58 5.91 -20.90 -8.28
N ASN A 59 6.30 -19.84 -8.99
CA ASN A 59 6.00 -19.72 -10.42
C ASN A 59 7.14 -20.28 -11.29
N LYS A 60 6.76 -21.09 -12.29
CA LYS A 60 7.69 -21.63 -13.29
C LYS A 60 8.23 -20.52 -14.19
N ASP A 61 7.36 -19.62 -14.63
CA ASP A 61 7.72 -18.40 -15.37
C ASP A 61 7.76 -17.20 -14.41
N LYS A 62 8.95 -16.63 -14.22
CA LYS A 62 9.18 -15.48 -13.34
C LYS A 62 8.90 -14.15 -14.03
N GLU A 63 8.99 -14.11 -15.36
CA GLU A 63 8.77 -12.89 -16.14
C GLU A 63 7.28 -12.65 -16.41
N ASN A 64 6.53 -13.75 -16.52
CA ASN A 64 5.09 -13.75 -16.71
C ASN A 64 4.41 -14.71 -15.71
N PRO A 65 4.32 -14.34 -14.41
CA PRO A 65 3.68 -15.17 -13.41
C PRO A 65 2.20 -15.42 -13.74
N ASP A 66 1.73 -16.62 -13.41
CA ASP A 66 0.32 -16.98 -13.58
C ASP A 66 -0.57 -16.12 -12.67
N ASN A 67 -1.47 -15.36 -13.29
CA ASN A 67 -2.44 -14.48 -12.66
C ASN A 67 -3.88 -14.85 -13.02
N GLN A 68 -4.17 -16.10 -13.40
CA GLN A 68 -5.51 -16.54 -13.80
C GLN A 68 -6.58 -16.27 -12.72
N CYS A 69 -6.25 -16.48 -11.44
CA CYS A 69 -7.18 -16.15 -10.34
C CYS A 69 -7.52 -14.65 -10.27
N LEU A 70 -6.53 -13.78 -10.54
CA LEU A 70 -6.74 -12.33 -10.55
C LEU A 70 -7.60 -11.91 -11.75
N LEU A 71 -7.34 -12.47 -12.93
CA LEU A 71 -8.19 -12.28 -14.11
C LEU A 71 -9.64 -12.66 -13.79
N GLY A 72 -9.86 -13.87 -13.26
CA GLY A 72 -11.19 -14.35 -12.90
C GLY A 72 -11.89 -13.47 -11.86
N PHE A 73 -11.15 -12.95 -10.87
CA PHE A 73 -11.69 -12.03 -9.88
C PHE A 73 -12.13 -10.69 -10.49
N ILE A 74 -11.33 -10.10 -11.39
CA ILE A 74 -11.69 -8.83 -12.06
C ILE A 74 -12.93 -9.01 -12.93
N GLU A 75 -13.03 -10.11 -13.67
CA GLU A 75 -14.22 -10.38 -14.50
C GLU A 75 -15.46 -10.68 -13.65
N TYR A 76 -15.32 -11.44 -12.56
CA TYR A 76 -16.39 -11.61 -11.57
C TYR A 76 -16.91 -10.27 -11.05
N LEU A 77 -16.02 -9.35 -10.64
CA LEU A 77 -16.41 -8.02 -10.20
C LEU A 77 -17.07 -7.21 -11.32
N ARG A 78 -16.63 -7.35 -12.57
CA ARG A 78 -17.20 -6.62 -13.71
C ARG A 78 -18.68 -6.99 -13.92
N GLU A 79 -19.01 -8.27 -13.77
CA GLU A 79 -20.37 -8.79 -13.91
C GLU A 79 -21.25 -8.41 -12.71
N HIS A 80 -20.73 -8.49 -11.49
CA HIS A 80 -21.55 -8.36 -10.28
C HIS A 80 -21.59 -6.94 -9.72
N ASN A 81 -20.50 -6.18 -9.84
CA ASN A 81 -20.42 -4.81 -9.37
C ASN A 81 -19.26 -4.03 -10.02
N LYS A 82 -19.55 -3.49 -11.21
CA LYS A 82 -18.60 -2.70 -12.01
C LYS A 82 -17.98 -1.51 -11.25
N ARG A 83 -18.65 -0.98 -10.23
CA ARG A 83 -18.10 0.14 -9.44
C ARG A 83 -16.82 -0.26 -8.70
N PHE A 84 -16.69 -1.52 -8.26
CA PHE A 84 -15.46 -1.99 -7.63
C PHE A 84 -14.31 -2.10 -8.62
N VAL A 85 -14.55 -2.57 -9.85
CA VAL A 85 -13.52 -2.58 -10.90
C VAL A 85 -13.04 -1.17 -11.20
N ASN A 86 -13.98 -0.22 -11.36
CA ASN A 86 -13.65 1.18 -11.60
C ASN A 86 -12.84 1.79 -10.44
N LEU A 87 -13.16 1.45 -9.18
CA LEU A 87 -12.37 1.87 -8.02
C LEU A 87 -10.94 1.33 -8.07
N ILE A 88 -10.77 0.05 -8.38
CA ILE A 88 -9.44 -0.57 -8.51
C ILE A 88 -8.64 0.13 -9.61
N PHE A 89 -9.25 0.38 -10.76
CA PHE A 89 -8.60 1.05 -11.90
C PHE A 89 -8.27 2.51 -11.60
N TYR A 90 -9.14 3.21 -10.88
CA TYR A 90 -8.86 4.56 -10.40
C TYR A 90 -7.64 4.58 -9.46
N LEU A 91 -7.60 3.69 -8.47
CA LEU A 91 -6.46 3.58 -7.54
C LEU A 91 -5.16 3.20 -8.24
N ALA A 92 -5.24 2.40 -9.30
CA ALA A 92 -4.11 2.03 -10.15
C ALA A 92 -3.72 3.11 -11.17
N ASN A 93 -4.42 4.26 -11.19
CA ASN A 93 -4.22 5.34 -12.15
C ASN A 93 -4.31 4.86 -13.62
N ILE A 94 -5.25 3.95 -13.91
CA ILE A 94 -5.53 3.46 -15.26
C ILE A 94 -6.40 4.50 -15.98
N ASP A 95 -6.00 4.89 -17.20
CA ASP A 95 -6.78 5.78 -18.06
C ASP A 95 -8.20 5.23 -18.24
N ASN A 96 -9.21 6.06 -18.02
CA ASN A 96 -10.63 5.74 -18.19
C ASN A 96 -10.95 5.09 -19.54
N LYS A 97 -10.22 5.47 -20.60
CA LYS A 97 -10.36 4.87 -21.94
C LYS A 97 -10.06 3.38 -21.93
N LYS A 98 -9.22 2.89 -21.00
CA LYS A 98 -8.83 1.48 -20.87
C LYS A 98 -9.66 0.70 -19.87
N HIS A 99 -10.68 1.29 -19.23
CA HIS A 99 -11.48 0.57 -18.21
C HIS A 99 -12.34 -0.56 -18.81
N HIS A 100 -12.50 -0.59 -20.12
CA HIS A 100 -13.15 -1.70 -20.83
C HIS A 100 -12.21 -2.88 -21.12
N PHE A 101 -10.89 -2.70 -20.97
CA PHE A 101 -9.92 -3.76 -21.18
C PHE A 101 -10.09 -4.89 -20.16
N LYS A 102 -9.90 -6.12 -20.62
CA LYS A 102 -9.66 -7.32 -19.84
C LYS A 102 -8.27 -7.27 -19.21
N PHE A 103 -8.07 -8.07 -18.17
CA PHE A 103 -6.82 -7.99 -17.40
C PHE A 103 -5.58 -8.34 -18.25
N ASP A 104 -5.70 -9.28 -19.19
CA ASP A 104 -4.63 -9.73 -20.08
C ASP A 104 -4.23 -8.67 -21.12
N GLU A 105 -5.12 -7.75 -21.48
CA GLU A 105 -4.88 -6.65 -22.44
C GLU A 105 -4.01 -5.51 -21.87
N PHE A 106 -3.84 -5.43 -20.54
CA PHE A 106 -2.96 -4.45 -19.91
C PHE A 106 -1.48 -4.80 -20.08
N ASN A 107 -0.63 -3.78 -20.15
CA ASN A 107 0.82 -3.98 -20.13
C ASN A 107 1.32 -4.38 -18.72
N LYS A 108 2.58 -4.78 -18.61
CA LYS A 108 3.19 -5.26 -17.35
C LYS A 108 3.10 -4.22 -16.22
N GLN A 109 3.34 -2.94 -16.54
CA GLN A 109 3.31 -1.85 -15.58
C GLN A 109 1.89 -1.59 -15.06
N GLU A 110 0.90 -1.61 -15.95
CA GLU A 110 -0.52 -1.46 -15.62
C GLU A 110 -1.02 -2.63 -14.78
N LYS A 111 -0.68 -3.88 -15.15
CA LYS A 111 -0.98 -5.08 -14.34
C LYS A 111 -0.39 -4.95 -12.94
N GLN A 112 0.85 -4.49 -12.82
CA GLN A 112 1.49 -4.26 -11.52
C GLN A 112 0.78 -3.15 -10.73
N ALA A 113 0.34 -2.07 -11.38
CA ALA A 113 -0.41 -1.00 -10.73
C ALA A 113 -1.77 -1.51 -10.20
N ILE A 114 -2.47 -2.34 -10.97
CA ILE A 114 -3.73 -2.99 -10.56
C ILE A 114 -3.50 -3.88 -9.33
N ILE A 115 -2.45 -4.71 -9.33
CA ILE A 115 -2.09 -5.54 -8.18
C ILE A 115 -1.79 -4.67 -6.94
N ASN A 116 -1.06 -3.57 -7.11
CA ASN A 116 -0.74 -2.65 -6.01
C ASN A 116 -2.02 -1.99 -5.45
N ALA A 117 -2.97 -1.61 -6.31
CA ALA A 117 -4.26 -1.07 -5.88
C ALA A 117 -5.05 -2.10 -5.06
N LEU A 118 -5.04 -3.37 -5.44
CA LEU A 118 -5.66 -4.43 -4.65
C LEU A 118 -5.01 -4.60 -3.28
N PHE A 119 -3.68 -4.50 -3.17
CA PHE A 119 -3.01 -4.52 -1.87
C PHE A 119 -3.33 -3.30 -1.01
N GLN A 120 -3.51 -2.12 -1.60
CA GLN A 120 -3.98 -0.95 -0.86
C GLN A 120 -5.38 -1.20 -0.27
N LEU A 121 -6.30 -1.77 -1.07
CA LEU A 121 -7.63 -2.16 -0.60
C LEU A 121 -7.56 -3.22 0.50
N GLN A 122 -6.72 -4.25 0.34
CA GLN A 122 -6.55 -5.30 1.34
C GLN A 122 -6.04 -4.74 2.68
N VAL A 123 -5.09 -3.81 2.64
CA VAL A 123 -4.60 -3.11 3.83
C VAL A 123 -5.70 -2.25 4.44
N LEU A 124 -6.45 -1.52 3.62
CA LEU A 124 -7.57 -0.70 4.09
C LEU A 124 -8.61 -1.55 4.81
N VAL A 125 -9.06 -2.65 4.20
CA VAL A 125 -10.05 -3.57 4.79
C VAL A 125 -9.56 -4.10 6.14
N ALA A 126 -8.27 -4.41 6.27
CA ALA A 126 -7.71 -4.87 7.54
C ALA A 126 -7.65 -3.78 8.64
N LEU A 127 -7.76 -2.51 8.26
CA LEU A 127 -7.76 -1.35 9.18
C LEU A 127 -9.17 -0.84 9.50
N ILE A 128 -10.21 -1.30 8.79
CA ILE A 128 -11.60 -0.97 9.10
C ILE A 128 -11.90 -1.50 10.52
N PRO A 129 -12.53 -0.69 11.41
CA PRO A 129 -12.94 -1.15 12.73
C PRO A 129 -13.84 -2.39 12.64
N LYS A 130 -13.60 -3.38 13.51
CA LYS A 130 -14.39 -4.62 13.53
C LYS A 130 -15.79 -4.41 14.12
N ASP A 131 -15.87 -3.54 15.13
CA ASP A 131 -17.09 -3.27 15.88
C ASP A 131 -17.78 -2.05 15.28
N ILE A 132 -18.61 -2.27 14.26
CA ILE A 132 -19.45 -1.25 13.63
C ILE A 132 -20.89 -1.52 14.06
N ALA A 133 -21.47 -0.63 14.86
CA ALA A 133 -22.89 -0.68 15.18
C ALA A 133 -23.70 -0.06 14.02
N PRO A 134 -24.75 -0.74 13.52
CA PRO A 134 -25.71 -0.10 12.63
C PRO A 134 -26.47 0.99 13.39
N LEU A 135 -26.79 2.09 12.70
CA LEU A 135 -27.66 3.16 13.21
C LEU A 135 -29.13 2.74 13.17
#